data_AF-A0AAV1V120-F1
#
_entry.id   AF-A0AAV1V120-F1
#
_cell.length_a   1.000
_cell.length_b   1.000
_cell.length_c   1.000
_cell.angle_alpha   90.00
_cell.angle_beta   90.00
_cell.angle_gamma   90.00
#
_symmetry.space_group_name_H-M   'P 1'
#
loop_
_entity.id
_entity.type
_entity.pdbx_description
1 polymer ?
#
loop_
_entity_poly.entity_id
_entity_poly.type
_entity_poly.pdbx_seq_one_letter_code
_entity_poly.pdbx_strand_id
1 'polypeptide(L)'
;MENLQVEHWMAVERILRYLQGTKSHGIGFKSDDKVDFCGYLDVDWAGDHADRKSTSGYAFILMGAPVSWGIKKRSSVSLSTSEAEYIALSLAIQEGKWCIDCYARFWMPQRTSLGPELKIM
;
A
#
# COMPACT_ATOMS: atom_id res chain seq x y z
N MET A 1 -2.01 29.93 15.73
CA MET A 1 -2.29 29.60 14.32
C MET A 1 -0.98 29.14 13.72
N GLU A 2 -0.75 27.83 13.66
CA GLU A 2 0.38 27.28 12.90
C GLU A 2 0.26 27.75 11.44
N ASN A 3 1.33 28.32 10.90
CA ASN A 3 1.37 28.77 9.51
C ASN A 3 1.62 27.57 8.58
N LEU A 4 0.63 26.67 8.55
CA LEU A 4 0.61 25.42 7.79
C LEU A 4 0.95 25.64 6.29
N GLN A 5 0.72 26.84 5.74
CA GLN A 5 0.95 27.13 4.33
C GLN A 5 2.41 27.00 3.89
N VAL A 6 3.38 27.41 4.72
CA VAL A 6 4.80 27.37 4.33
C VAL A 6 5.32 25.94 4.36
N GLU A 7 5.00 25.18 5.41
CA GLU A 7 5.41 23.77 5.54
C GLU A 7 4.80 22.89 4.45
N HIS A 8 3.50 23.07 4.17
CA HIS A 8 2.83 22.38 3.07
C HIS A 8 3.46 22.71 1.72
N TRP A 9 3.80 24.00 1.49
CA TRP A 9 4.46 24.41 0.26
C TRP A 9 5.85 23.78 0.09
N MET A 10 6.66 23.77 1.15
CA MET A 10 7.97 23.11 1.16
C MET A 10 7.87 21.61 0.88
N ALA A 11 6.86 20.94 1.45
CA ALA A 11 6.60 19.52 1.19
C ALA A 11 6.26 19.26 -0.29
N VAL A 12 5.38 20.09 -0.88
CA VAL A 12 5.04 20.00 -2.32
C VAL A 12 6.27 20.22 -3.20
N GLU A 13 7.07 21.25 -2.94
CA GLU A 13 8.29 21.49 -3.71
C GLU A 13 9.29 20.34 -3.59
N ARG A 14 9.40 19.71 -2.42
CA ARG A 14 10.25 18.53 -2.22
C ARG A 14 9.77 17.36 -3.07
N ILE A 15 8.46 17.11 -3.12
CA ILE A 15 7.86 16.06 -3.98
C ILE A 15 8.18 16.36 -5.45
N LEU A 16 7.95 17.58 -5.91
CA LEU A 16 8.19 17.96 -7.31
C LEU A 16 9.67 17.85 -7.70
N ARG A 17 10.59 18.26 -6.81
CA ARG A 17 12.04 18.08 -7.01
C ARG A 17 12.43 16.61 -7.09
N TYR A 18 11.86 15.76 -6.21
CA TYR A 18 12.11 14.33 -6.26
C TYR A 18 11.64 13.73 -7.59
N LEU A 19 10.42 14.03 -8.02
CA LEU A 19 9.88 13.59 -9.31
C LEU A 19 10.74 14.05 -10.48
N GLN A 20 11.24 15.30 -10.44
CA GLN A 20 12.13 15.84 -11.47
C GLN A 20 13.49 15.11 -11.50
N GLY A 21 14.08 14.82 -10.33
CA GLY A 21 15.36 14.15 -10.22
C GLY A 21 15.31 12.64 -10.50
N THR A 22 14.13 12.03 -10.40
CA THR A 22 13.95 10.57 -10.54
C THR A 22 13.26 10.15 -11.84
N LYS A 23 13.13 11.04 -12.82
CA LYS A 23 12.47 10.72 -14.11
C LYS A 23 13.04 9.51 -14.85
N SER A 24 14.32 9.22 -14.67
CA SER A 24 15.01 8.08 -15.28
C SER A 24 14.98 6.81 -14.43
N HIS A 25 14.42 6.87 -13.22
CA HIS A 25 14.35 5.70 -12.33
C HIS A 25 13.16 4.83 -12.73
N GLY A 26 13.36 3.52 -12.67
CA GLY A 26 12.32 2.53 -12.90
C GLY A 26 12.20 1.59 -11.71
N ILE A 27 11.11 0.84 -11.70
CA ILE A 27 10.90 -0.24 -10.74
C ILE A 27 11.54 -1.51 -11.33
N GLY A 28 12.49 -2.10 -10.61
CA GLY A 28 13.18 -3.32 -11.02
C GLY A 28 12.68 -4.53 -10.24
N PHE A 29 12.27 -5.58 -10.96
CA PHE A 29 11.91 -6.86 -10.37
C PHE A 29 13.15 -7.74 -10.28
N LYS A 30 13.33 -8.42 -9.15
CA LYS A 30 14.37 -9.43 -9.01
C LYS A 30 13.94 -10.69 -9.74
N SER A 31 14.82 -11.29 -10.54
CA SER A 31 14.61 -12.63 -11.07
C SER A 31 15.00 -13.62 -9.99
N ASP A 32 14.04 -14.37 -9.48
CA ASP A 32 14.25 -15.46 -8.51
C ASP A 32 13.39 -16.66 -8.94
N ASP A 33 13.79 -17.87 -8.56
CA ASP A 33 13.09 -19.11 -8.88
C ASP A 33 11.73 -19.19 -8.17
N LYS A 34 11.56 -18.42 -7.09
CA LYS A 34 10.31 -18.31 -6.33
C LYS A 34 9.68 -16.92 -6.48
N VAL A 35 8.38 -16.91 -6.74
CA VAL A 35 7.58 -15.68 -6.70
C VAL A 35 7.41 -15.26 -5.24
N ASP A 36 8.14 -14.23 -4.82
CA ASP A 36 7.98 -13.59 -3.52
C ASP A 36 6.94 -12.47 -3.59
N PHE A 37 5.86 -12.62 -2.81
CA PHE A 37 4.77 -11.65 -2.74
C PHE A 37 4.47 -11.34 -1.26
N CYS A 38 4.65 -10.08 -0.89
CA CYS A 38 4.47 -9.61 0.47
C CYS A 38 3.61 -8.33 0.49
N GLY A 39 2.64 -8.27 1.38
CA GLY A 39 1.86 -7.09 1.71
C GLY A 39 2.27 -6.51 3.06
N TYR A 40 2.20 -5.21 3.17
CA TYR A 40 2.34 -4.46 4.42
C TYR A 40 1.08 -3.66 4.64
N LEU A 41 0.65 -3.57 5.89
CA LEU A 41 -0.49 -2.76 6.30
C LEU A 41 -0.09 -1.87 7.46
N ASP A 42 -0.58 -0.63 7.44
CA ASP A 42 -0.49 0.28 8.57
C ASP A 42 -1.82 0.99 8.79
N VAL A 43 -2.16 1.25 10.05
CA VAL A 43 -3.40 1.91 10.44
C VAL A 43 -3.16 2.92 11.54
N ASP A 44 -3.46 4.16 11.24
CA ASP A 44 -3.53 5.24 12.22
C ASP A 44 -4.97 5.35 12.73
N TRP A 45 -5.22 4.88 13.95
CA TRP A 45 -6.54 4.95 14.59
C TRP A 45 -6.80 6.35 15.14
N ALA A 46 -7.90 6.94 14.68
CA ALA A 46 -8.34 8.26 15.12
C ALA A 46 -7.28 9.38 15.01
N GLY A 47 -6.33 9.23 14.08
CA GLY A 47 -5.26 10.19 13.84
C GLY A 47 -5.72 11.55 13.30
N ASP A 48 -6.91 11.61 12.69
CA ASP A 48 -7.51 12.89 12.35
C ASP A 48 -8.13 13.56 13.60
N HIS A 49 -7.57 14.69 14.02
CA HIS A 49 -8.05 15.42 15.19
C HIS A 49 -9.44 16.06 15.01
N ALA A 50 -9.87 16.32 13.77
CA ALA A 50 -11.14 16.96 13.47
C ALA A 50 -12.30 15.97 13.44
N ASP A 51 -12.13 14.80 12.81
CA ASP A 51 -13.22 13.82 12.66
C ASP A 51 -12.95 12.45 13.31
N ARG A 52 -11.78 12.26 13.93
CA ARG A 52 -11.37 11.03 14.63
C ARG A 52 -11.46 9.78 13.76
N LYS A 53 -11.42 9.94 12.44
CA LYS A 53 -11.46 8.80 11.52
C LYS A 53 -10.08 8.21 11.35
N SER A 54 -10.04 6.89 11.26
CA SER A 54 -8.80 6.17 11.03
C SER A 54 -8.33 6.34 9.60
N THR A 55 -7.02 6.34 9.39
CA THR A 55 -6.41 6.29 8.06
C THR A 55 -5.61 5.02 7.95
N SER A 56 -5.90 4.20 6.93
CA SER A 56 -5.16 2.95 6.69
C SER A 56 -4.38 3.04 5.39
N GLY A 57 -3.14 2.59 5.41
CA GLY A 57 -2.28 2.41 4.26
C GLY A 57 -1.96 0.94 4.02
N TYR A 58 -1.70 0.57 2.77
CA TYR A 58 -1.13 -0.72 2.42
C TYR A 58 -0.10 -0.57 1.29
N ALA A 59 0.82 -1.54 1.22
CA ALA A 59 1.75 -1.68 0.10
C ALA A 59 2.02 -3.17 -0.19
N PHE A 60 1.88 -3.57 -1.45
CA PHE A 60 2.19 -4.90 -1.96
C PHE A 60 3.47 -4.85 -2.79
N ILE A 61 4.40 -5.74 -2.44
CA ILE A 61 5.69 -5.93 -3.06
C ILE A 61 5.69 -7.30 -3.74
N LEU A 62 6.04 -7.31 -5.03
CA LEU A 62 6.24 -8.52 -5.84
C LEU A 62 7.70 -8.54 -6.31
N MET A 63 8.42 -9.61 -5.99
CA MET A 63 9.81 -9.82 -6.41
C MET A 63 10.72 -8.61 -6.11
N GLY A 64 10.54 -8.01 -4.93
CA GLY A 64 11.30 -6.83 -4.47
C GLY A 64 10.86 -5.48 -5.05
N ALA A 65 9.78 -5.43 -5.82
CA ALA A 65 9.25 -4.23 -6.45
C ALA A 65 7.81 -3.92 -5.99
N PRO A 66 7.46 -2.66 -5.70
CA PRO A 66 6.09 -2.29 -5.36
C PRO A 66 5.16 -2.40 -6.58
N VAL A 67 4.02 -3.08 -6.41
CA VAL A 67 3.04 -3.34 -7.48
C VAL A 67 1.65 -2.76 -7.22
N SER A 68 1.25 -2.64 -5.95
CA SER A 68 0.01 -1.96 -5.55
C SER A 68 0.23 -1.30 -4.20
N TRP A 69 -0.24 -0.07 -4.04
CA TRP A 69 -0.19 0.64 -2.77
C TRP A 69 -1.34 1.63 -2.73
N GLY A 70 -1.78 1.96 -1.52
CA GLY A 70 -2.89 2.88 -1.34
C GLY A 70 -2.98 3.38 0.08
N ILE A 71 -3.56 4.57 0.21
CA ILE A 71 -3.95 5.13 1.50
C ILE A 71 -5.44 5.47 1.43
N LYS A 72 -6.17 5.14 2.49
CA LYS A 72 -7.61 5.36 2.57
C LYS A 72 -7.99 5.84 3.96
N LYS A 73 -8.53 7.06 4.01
CA LYS A 73 -9.25 7.56 5.18
C LYS A 73 -10.61 6.86 5.27
N ARG A 74 -10.95 6.37 6.45
CA ARG A 74 -12.20 5.64 6.70
C ARG A 74 -13.38 6.61 6.67
N SER A 75 -14.54 6.11 6.23
CA SER A 75 -15.79 6.89 6.24
C SER A 75 -16.42 6.94 7.63
N SER A 76 -16.32 5.83 8.37
CA SER A 76 -16.75 5.65 9.75
C SER A 76 -15.59 5.79 10.74
N VAL A 77 -15.94 6.13 11.98
CA VAL A 77 -15.01 6.13 13.13
C VAL A 77 -14.99 4.73 13.73
N SER A 78 -13.80 4.14 13.88
CA SER A 78 -13.62 2.88 14.59
C SER A 78 -13.61 3.13 16.09
N LEU A 79 -14.24 2.25 16.87
CA LEU A 79 -14.35 2.36 18.32
C LEU A 79 -13.11 1.86 19.05
N SER A 80 -12.22 1.13 18.37
CA SER A 80 -10.95 0.64 18.90
C SER A 80 -9.87 0.56 17.82
N THR A 81 -8.61 0.47 18.24
CA THR A 81 -7.48 0.17 17.36
C THR A 81 -7.66 -1.17 16.65
N SER A 82 -8.07 -2.21 17.39
CA SER A 82 -8.30 -3.55 16.82
C SER A 82 -9.39 -3.57 15.74
N GLU A 83 -10.46 -2.81 15.91
CA GLU A 83 -11.49 -2.68 14.87
C GLU A 83 -10.93 -1.98 13.62
N ALA A 84 -10.15 -0.92 13.81
CA ALA A 84 -9.52 -0.19 12.70
C ALA A 84 -8.53 -1.09 11.93
N GLU A 85 -7.71 -1.85 12.65
CA GLU A 85 -6.79 -2.86 12.10
C GLU A 85 -7.53 -3.94 11.33
N TYR A 86 -8.61 -4.50 11.90
CA TYR A 86 -9.39 -5.55 11.23
C TYR A 86 -10.03 -5.07 9.92
N ILE A 87 -10.61 -3.86 9.92
CA ILE A 87 -11.20 -3.26 8.72
C ILE A 87 -10.13 -3.03 7.65
N ALA A 88 -8.96 -2.54 8.06
CA ALA A 88 -7.86 -2.31 7.14
C ALA A 88 -7.30 -3.61 6.56
N LEU A 89 -7.13 -4.64 7.41
CA LEU A 89 -6.68 -5.96 7.02
C LEU A 89 -7.63 -6.60 6.01
N SER A 90 -8.95 -6.51 6.24
CA SER A 90 -9.95 -7.01 5.30
C SER A 90 -9.78 -6.45 3.89
N LEU A 91 -9.46 -5.16 3.78
CA LEU A 91 -9.29 -4.50 2.48
C LEU A 91 -7.92 -4.75 1.86
N ALA A 92 -6.87 -4.81 2.68
CA ALA A 92 -5.56 -5.26 2.21
C ALA A 92 -5.66 -6.68 1.63
N ILE A 93 -6.38 -7.59 2.28
CA ILE A 93 -6.58 -8.96 1.76
C ILE A 93 -7.31 -8.94 0.41
N GLN A 94 -8.35 -8.11 0.25
CA GLN A 94 -9.07 -8.01 -1.03
C GLN A 94 -8.13 -7.55 -2.16
N GLU A 95 -7.33 -6.53 -1.91
CA GLU A 95 -6.36 -6.01 -2.87
C GLU A 95 -5.24 -7.02 -3.17
N GLY A 96 -4.70 -7.67 -2.13
CA GLY A 96 -3.66 -8.68 -2.27
C GLY A 96 -4.12 -9.89 -3.07
N LYS A 97 -5.37 -10.34 -2.86
CA LYS A 97 -5.98 -11.39 -3.68
C LYS A 97 -6.14 -10.95 -5.13
N TRP A 98 -6.61 -9.72 -5.37
CA TRP A 98 -6.71 -9.17 -6.72
C TRP A 98 -5.34 -9.14 -7.42
N CYS A 99 -4.27 -8.75 -6.72
CA CYS A 99 -2.91 -8.77 -7.26
C CYS A 99 -2.46 -10.18 -7.66
N ILE A 100 -2.74 -11.19 -6.83
CA ILE A 100 -2.40 -12.60 -7.12
C ILE A 100 -3.18 -13.09 -8.35
N ASP A 101 -4.49 -12.81 -8.41
CA ASP A 101 -5.35 -13.22 -9.52
C ASP A 101 -4.89 -12.55 -10.84
N CYS A 102 -4.53 -11.26 -10.80
CA CYS A 102 -3.96 -10.54 -11.93
C CYS A 102 -2.63 -11.15 -12.36
N TYR A 103 -1.72 -11.43 -11.42
CA TYR A 103 -0.44 -12.04 -11.73
C TYR A 103 -0.61 -13.40 -12.43
N ALA A 104 -1.45 -14.28 -11.85
CA ALA A 104 -1.72 -15.59 -12.42
C ALA A 104 -2.33 -15.49 -13.83
N ARG A 105 -3.31 -14.59 -14.02
CA ARG A 105 -3.99 -14.41 -15.31
C ARG A 105 -3.05 -13.97 -16.43
N PHE A 106 -2.13 -13.05 -16.16
CA PHE A 106 -1.28 -12.47 -17.20
C PHE A 106 0.03 -13.23 -17.40
N TRP A 107 0.59 -13.80 -16.33
CA TRP A 107 1.96 -14.31 -16.34
C TRP A 107 2.07 -15.82 -16.14
N MET A 108 0.97 -16.52 -15.76
CA MET A 108 0.95 -17.98 -15.59
C MET A 108 -0.25 -18.63 -16.31
N PRO A 109 -0.18 -18.82 -17.64
CA PRO A 109 -1.26 -19.46 -18.41
C PRO A 109 -1.44 -20.97 -18.10
N GLN A 110 -0.51 -21.61 -17.37
CA GLN A 110 -0.59 -22.99 -16.91
C GLN A 110 -0.72 -22.99 -15.38
N ARG A 111 -1.76 -23.64 -14.83
CA ARG A 111 -1.96 -23.81 -13.38
C ARG A 111 -0.87 -24.74 -12.82
N THR A 112 0.30 -24.22 -12.51
CA THR A 112 1.23 -24.87 -11.58
C THR A 112 0.70 -24.75 -10.16
N SER A 113 0.91 -25.79 -9.35
CA SER A 113 0.33 -25.96 -8.01
C SER A 113 0.90 -25.02 -6.93
N LEU A 114 1.88 -24.16 -7.25
CA LEU A 114 2.43 -23.13 -6.37
C LEU A 114 2.24 -21.74 -6.99
N GLY A 115 1.09 -21.13 -6.73
CA GLY A 115 0.92 -19.67 -6.91
C GLY A 115 1.59 -18.90 -5.75
N PRO A 116 1.79 -17.58 -5.90
CA PRO A 116 2.25 -16.75 -4.80
C PRO A 116 1.25 -16.81 -3.63
N GLU A 117 1.77 -17.07 -2.43
CA GLU A 117 0.99 -17.06 -1.20
C GLU A 117 0.84 -15.61 -0.70
N LEU A 118 -0.37 -15.19 -0.36
CA LEU A 118 -0.61 -13.88 0.23
C LEU A 118 -0.06 -13.87 1.66
N LYS A 119 0.98 -13.06 1.89
CA LYS A 119 1.51 -12.78 3.22
C LYS A 119 1.32 -11.30 3.52
N ILE A 120 0.60 -10.98 4.58
CA ILE A 120 0.49 -9.60 5.08
C ILE A 120 1.28 -9.53 6.39
N MET A 121 2.26 -8.63 6.41
CA MET A 121 3.08 -8.30 7.57
C MET A 121 2.53 -7.07 8.28
#